data_AF-A0AAE4S8R5-F1
#
_entry.id   AF-A0AAE4S8R5-F1
#
_cell.length_a   1.000
_cell.length_b   1.000
_cell.length_c   1.000
_cell.angle_alpha   90.00
_cell.angle_beta   90.00
_cell.angle_gamma   90.00
#
_symmetry.space_group_name_H-M   'P 1'
#
loop_
_entity.id
_entity.type
_entity.pdbx_description
1 polymer ?
#
loop_
_entity_poly.entity_id
_entity_poly.type
_entity_poly.pdbx_seq_one_letter_code
_entity_poly.pdbx_strand_id
1 'polypeptide(L)'
;MKQVKLVDSKNLDFNVRGDTPGMAYVARALSPEISPNIGVGFAKWEGAQVAWTVLYDEVIFVIEGCFELTANGETHFVHPGQMLWIPEGTELVYGGHALFGYVVHPGNWKELHGIE
;
A
#
# COMPACT_ATOMS: atom_id res chain seq x y z
N MET A 1 -24.05 -9.27 -14.02
CA MET A 1 -24.47 -8.23 -13.04
C MET A 1 -23.22 -7.73 -12.33
N LYS A 2 -23.07 -6.42 -12.11
CA LYS A 2 -21.92 -5.88 -11.36
C LYS A 2 -22.09 -6.24 -9.87
N GLN A 3 -21.08 -6.86 -9.25
CA GLN A 3 -21.15 -7.32 -7.87
C GLN A 3 -20.38 -6.36 -6.94
N VAL A 4 -21.00 -5.95 -5.84
CA VAL A 4 -20.31 -5.22 -4.75
C VAL A 4 -19.63 -6.24 -3.83
N LYS A 5 -18.40 -5.96 -3.42
CA LYS A 5 -17.60 -6.82 -2.54
C LYS A 5 -17.35 -6.11 -1.21
N LEU A 6 -17.74 -6.76 -0.11
CA LEU A 6 -17.28 -6.40 1.23
C LEU A 6 -16.00 -7.21 1.50
N VAL A 7 -14.93 -6.53 1.93
CA VAL A 7 -13.67 -7.16 2.31
C VAL A 7 -13.34 -6.73 3.73
N ASP A 8 -13.06 -7.70 4.61
CA ASP A 8 -12.54 -7.48 5.95
C ASP A 8 -11.05 -7.83 5.94
N SER A 9 -10.19 -6.91 6.35
CA SER A 9 -8.74 -7.13 6.36
C SER A 9 -8.34 -8.33 7.23
N LYS A 10 -9.14 -8.67 8.24
CA LYS A 10 -8.92 -9.82 9.14
C LYS A 10 -8.96 -11.16 8.42
N ASN A 11 -9.58 -11.21 7.24
CA ASN A 11 -9.74 -12.44 6.45
C ASN A 11 -8.75 -12.51 5.28
N LEU A 12 -7.77 -11.60 5.21
CA LEU A 12 -6.79 -11.58 4.14
C LEU A 12 -5.47 -12.22 4.56
N ASP A 13 -4.83 -12.88 3.61
CA ASP A 13 -3.48 -13.41 3.78
C ASP A 13 -2.45 -12.30 3.55
N PHE A 14 -1.75 -11.94 4.63
CA PHE A 14 -0.70 -10.93 4.62
C PHE A 14 0.65 -11.56 4.26
N ASN A 15 1.23 -11.10 3.14
CA ASN A 15 2.52 -11.56 2.64
C ASN A 15 3.63 -10.62 3.11
N VAL A 16 4.78 -11.18 3.50
CA VAL A 16 5.95 -10.39 3.93
C VAL A 16 6.47 -9.55 2.77
N ARG A 17 6.69 -8.26 3.03
CA ARG A 17 7.22 -7.28 2.08
C ARG A 17 8.59 -6.73 2.49
N GLY A 18 8.90 -6.75 3.78
CA GLY A 18 10.20 -6.38 4.36
C GLY A 18 10.35 -6.99 5.75
N ASP A 19 11.58 -7.32 6.15
CA ASP A 19 11.87 -8.08 7.38
C ASP A 19 13.03 -7.50 8.22
N THR A 20 13.70 -6.45 7.75
CA THR A 20 14.80 -5.76 8.44
C THR A 20 14.64 -4.24 8.24
N PRO A 21 14.70 -3.39 9.28
CA PRO A 21 14.90 -3.65 10.71
C PRO A 21 13.64 -4.11 11.48
N GLY A 22 12.51 -4.24 10.80
CA GLY A 22 11.24 -4.71 11.35
C GLY A 22 10.41 -5.38 10.27
N MET A 23 9.15 -5.69 10.56
CA MET A 23 8.30 -6.44 9.62
C MET A 23 7.34 -5.52 8.85
N ALA A 24 7.14 -5.83 7.58
CA ALA A 24 6.15 -5.20 6.71
C ALA A 24 5.36 -6.28 6.01
N TYR A 25 4.05 -6.09 5.93
CA TYR A 25 3.14 -7.04 5.30
C TYR A 25 2.16 -6.35 4.37
N VAL A 26 1.84 -7.02 3.26
CA VAL A 26 0.85 -6.53 2.28
C VAL A 26 -0.12 -7.65 1.94
N ALA A 27 -1.40 -7.32 1.90
CA ALA A 27 -2.47 -8.20 1.46
C ALA A 27 -3.26 -7.53 0.32
N ARG A 28 -3.47 -8.26 -0.78
CA ARG A 28 -4.31 -7.81 -1.89
C ARG A 28 -5.77 -8.13 -1.57
N ALA A 29 -6.63 -7.11 -1.55
CA ALA A 29 -8.05 -7.26 -1.22
C ALA A 29 -8.88 -7.68 -2.44
N LEU A 30 -8.50 -7.23 -3.64
CA LEU A 30 -9.18 -7.55 -4.90
C LEU A 30 -8.15 -8.04 -5.92
N SER A 31 -8.42 -9.18 -6.55
CA SER A 31 -7.58 -9.68 -7.64
C SER A 31 -7.80 -8.87 -8.93
N PRO A 32 -6.84 -8.87 -9.89
CA PRO A 32 -6.99 -8.16 -11.16
C PRO A 32 -8.22 -8.60 -11.97
N GLU A 33 -8.64 -9.86 -11.85
CA GLU A 33 -9.83 -10.37 -12.52
C GLU A 33 -11.12 -9.75 -11.96
N ILE A 34 -11.10 -9.37 -10.68
CA ILE A 34 -12.22 -8.69 -10.00
C ILE A 34 -12.17 -7.18 -10.23
N SER A 35 -10.97 -6.59 -10.15
CA SER A 35 -10.74 -5.15 -10.30
C SER A 35 -9.56 -4.87 -11.25
N PRO A 36 -9.83 -4.76 -12.56
CA PRO A 36 -8.76 -4.59 -13.55
C PRO A 36 -8.19 -3.16 -13.59
N ASN A 37 -8.96 -2.17 -13.15
CA ASN A 37 -8.57 -0.75 -13.27
C ASN A 37 -7.77 -0.24 -12.07
N ILE A 38 -8.12 -0.71 -10.87
CA ILE A 38 -7.47 -0.28 -9.62
C ILE A 38 -7.03 -1.50 -8.81
N GLY A 39 -5.87 -1.39 -8.18
CA GLY A 39 -5.43 -2.33 -7.16
C GLY A 39 -5.87 -1.83 -5.80
N VAL A 40 -6.42 -2.71 -4.96
CA VAL A 40 -6.87 -2.36 -3.61
C VAL A 40 -6.34 -3.40 -2.64
N GLY A 41 -5.89 -2.96 -1.47
CA GLY A 41 -5.42 -3.87 -0.43
C GLY A 41 -5.21 -3.19 0.91
N PHE A 42 -4.64 -3.97 1.81
CA PHE A 42 -4.26 -3.54 3.16
C PHE A 42 -2.79 -3.85 3.38
N ALA A 43 -2.16 -3.06 4.23
CA ALA A 43 -0.78 -3.26 4.61
C ALA A 43 -0.62 -3.00 6.11
N LYS A 44 0.33 -3.72 6.70
CA LYS A 44 0.67 -3.63 8.12
C LYS A 44 2.16 -3.44 8.27
N TRP A 45 2.57 -2.33 8.86
CA TRP A 45 3.95 -2.01 9.16
C TRP A 45 4.20 -2.19 10.66
N GLU A 46 5.29 -2.86 10.99
CA GLU A 46 5.77 -3.14 12.35
C GLU A 46 7.27 -2.79 12.42
N GLY A 47 7.59 -1.53 12.14
CA GLY A 47 8.94 -0.98 12.25
C GLY A 47 9.87 -1.28 11.06
N ALA A 48 9.37 -1.92 9.99
CA ALA A 48 10.13 -2.06 8.75
C ALA A 48 10.41 -0.71 8.09
N GLN A 49 11.52 -0.62 7.36
CA GLN A 49 11.80 0.47 6.42
C GLN A 49 11.96 -0.13 5.03
N VAL A 50 11.11 0.28 4.08
CA VAL A 50 11.09 -0.29 2.73
C VAL A 50 11.25 0.83 1.71
N ALA A 51 12.41 0.87 1.06
CA ALA A 51 12.67 1.77 -0.06
C ALA A 51 11.98 1.26 -1.33
N TRP A 52 11.31 2.16 -2.05
CA TRP A 52 10.56 1.83 -3.26
C TRP A 52 10.42 3.05 -4.18
N THR A 53 10.37 2.80 -5.48
CA THR A 53 9.94 3.78 -6.47
C THR A 53 8.55 3.37 -6.94
N VAL A 54 7.53 4.17 -6.66
CA VAL A 54 6.15 3.83 -7.07
C VAL A 54 6.03 3.92 -8.58
N LEU A 55 5.46 2.89 -9.20
CA LEU A 55 5.27 2.78 -10.66
C LEU A 55 3.79 2.97 -11.05
N TYR A 56 3.07 3.69 -10.19
CA TYR A 56 1.63 3.91 -10.24
C TYR A 56 1.29 5.09 -9.32
N ASP A 57 0.13 5.70 -9.52
CA ASP A 57 -0.48 6.56 -8.51
C ASP A 57 -0.93 5.71 -7.33
N GLU A 58 -0.66 6.17 -6.10
CA GLU A 58 -1.06 5.49 -4.88
C GLU A 58 -1.78 6.44 -3.93
N VAL A 59 -2.84 5.94 -3.29
CA VAL A 59 -3.50 6.59 -2.15
C VAL A 59 -3.45 5.65 -0.96
N ILE A 60 -2.99 6.16 0.18
CA ILE A 60 -2.90 5.43 1.45
C ILE A 60 -3.86 6.06 2.46
N PHE A 61 -4.68 5.25 3.11
CA PHE A 61 -5.57 5.65 4.21
C PHE A 61 -5.16 4.93 5.49
N VAL A 62 -4.74 5.67 6.51
CA VAL A 62 -4.32 5.08 7.79
C VAL A 62 -5.54 4.75 8.64
N ILE A 63 -5.57 3.52 9.16
CA ILE A 63 -6.65 2.95 9.97
C ILE A 63 -6.22 2.90 11.44
N GLU A 64 -5.01 2.43 11.73
CA GLU A 64 -4.44 2.36 13.07
C GLU A 64 -2.96 2.75 13.07
N GLY A 65 -2.46 3.28 14.19
CA GLY A 65 -1.04 3.55 14.40
C GLY A 65 -0.52 4.84 13.77
N CYS A 66 0.74 4.83 13.34
CA CYS A 66 1.41 5.94 12.67
C CYS A 66 2.22 5.41 11.49
N PHE A 67 1.79 5.75 10.28
CA PHE A 67 2.53 5.43 9.06
C PHE A 67 3.52 6.54 8.77
N GLU A 68 4.74 6.16 8.41
CA GLU A 68 5.81 7.10 8.08
C GLU A 68 6.14 6.97 6.61
N LEU A 69 6.28 8.10 5.92
CA LEU A 69 6.71 8.12 4.53
C LEU A 69 7.72 9.23 4.33
N THR A 70 8.92 8.86 3.89
CA THR A 70 9.96 9.83 3.53
C THR A 70 10.06 9.91 2.01
N ALA A 71 9.87 11.10 1.44
CA ALA A 71 10.03 11.38 0.01
C ALA A 71 10.54 12.82 -0.16
N ASN A 72 11.38 13.07 -1.17
CA ASN A 72 11.89 14.42 -1.48
C ASN A 72 12.57 15.14 -0.29
N GLY A 73 13.17 14.39 0.64
CA GLY A 73 13.81 14.95 1.83
C GLY A 73 12.85 15.36 2.95
N GLU A 74 11.54 15.14 2.79
CA GLU A 74 10.53 15.36 3.82
C GLU A 74 9.98 14.04 4.35
N THR A 75 9.72 13.97 5.65
CA THR A 75 9.06 12.83 6.30
C THR A 75 7.66 13.22 6.75
N HIS A 76 6.66 12.53 6.22
CA HIS A 76 5.28 12.64 6.65
C HIS A 76 4.96 11.59 7.71
N PHE A 77 4.29 12.03 8.78
CA PHE A 77 3.71 11.15 9.81
C PHE A 77 2.19 11.17 9.64
N VAL A 78 1.61 10.01 9.33
CA VAL A 78 0.21 9.87 8.92
C VAL A 78 -0.53 9.04 9.95
N HIS A 79 -1.56 9.64 10.53
CA HIS A 79 -2.36 9.09 11.63
C HIS A 79 -3.77 8.68 11.17
N PRO A 80 -4.52 7.93 12.00
CA PRO A 80 -5.86 7.49 11.64
C PRO A 80 -6.78 8.64 11.20
N GLY A 81 -7.48 8.44 10.09
CA GLY A 81 -8.32 9.48 9.48
C GLY A 81 -7.58 10.44 8.55
N GLN A 82 -6.25 10.29 8.38
CA GLN A 82 -5.45 10.99 7.40
C GLN A 82 -5.14 10.11 6.19
N MET A 83 -4.78 10.74 5.08
CA MET A 83 -4.39 10.06 3.85
C MET A 83 -3.18 10.71 3.19
N LEU A 84 -2.46 9.92 2.40
CA LEU A 84 -1.48 10.42 1.43
C LEU A 84 -1.96 10.09 0.02
N TRP A 85 -1.69 11.01 -0.91
CA TRP A 85 -1.63 10.71 -2.34
C TRP A 85 -0.17 10.82 -2.77
N ILE A 86 0.31 9.81 -3.47
CA ILE A 86 1.70 9.65 -3.92
C ILE A 86 1.65 9.48 -5.45
N PRO A 87 2.24 10.41 -6.22
CA PRO A 87 2.23 10.32 -7.67
C PRO A 87 3.22 9.27 -8.20
N GLU A 88 2.89 8.69 -9.35
CA GLU A 88 3.78 7.77 -10.08
C GLU A 88 5.19 8.37 -10.28
N GLY A 89 6.21 7.52 -10.13
CA GLY A 89 7.63 7.90 -10.25
C GLY A 89 8.25 8.43 -8.96
N THR A 90 7.50 8.55 -7.87
CA THR A 90 8.04 9.01 -6.59
C THR A 90 8.98 7.96 -5.98
N GLU A 91 10.21 8.36 -5.70
CA GLU A 91 11.13 7.62 -4.84
C GLU A 91 10.82 7.90 -3.37
N LEU A 92 10.67 6.85 -2.57
CA LEU A 92 10.26 6.97 -1.18
C LEU A 92 10.80 5.85 -0.29
N VAL A 93 10.64 6.04 1.02
CA VAL A 93 10.84 5.02 2.04
C VAL A 93 9.59 4.93 2.90
N TYR A 94 8.94 3.77 2.91
CA TYR A 94 7.81 3.46 3.79
C TYR A 94 8.32 3.00 5.17
N GLY A 95 7.65 3.45 6.23
CA GLY A 95 8.03 3.16 7.61
C GLY A 95 6.88 3.22 8.62
N GLY A 96 7.25 3.17 9.91
CA GLY A 96 6.32 3.34 11.02
C GLY A 96 5.74 2.04 11.58
N HIS A 97 4.67 2.20 12.38
CA HIS A 97 3.91 1.12 13.00
C HIS A 97 2.42 1.39 12.77
N ALA A 98 1.84 0.78 11.73
CA ALA A 98 0.49 1.13 11.28
C ALA A 98 -0.23 -0.01 10.56
N LEU A 99 -1.56 0.05 10.61
CA LEU A 99 -2.46 -0.64 9.68
C LEU A 99 -3.08 0.40 8.75
N PHE A 100 -2.99 0.16 7.44
CA PHE A 100 -3.53 1.08 6.44
C PHE A 100 -4.11 0.36 5.23
N GLY A 101 -5.06 1.00 4.57
CA GLY A 101 -5.56 0.59 3.26
C GLY A 101 -4.83 1.35 2.17
N TYR A 102 -4.67 0.74 0.99
CA TYR A 102 -4.12 1.41 -0.18
C TYR A 102 -4.99 1.19 -1.42
N VAL A 103 -4.95 2.17 -2.32
CA VAL A 103 -5.51 2.10 -3.67
C VAL A 103 -4.42 2.52 -4.65
N VAL A 104 -4.23 1.73 -5.70
CA VAL A 104 -3.27 2.04 -6.76
C VAL A 104 -3.95 2.10 -8.12
N HIS A 105 -3.46 2.97 -8.99
CA HIS A 105 -3.87 3.03 -10.39
C HIS A 105 -2.64 3.23 -11.30
N PRO A 106 -2.49 2.45 -12.38
CA PRO A 106 -3.37 1.36 -12.82
C PRO A 106 -3.21 0.09 -11.96
N GLY A 107 -4.28 -0.68 -11.79
CA GLY A 107 -4.27 -1.91 -10.97
C GLY A 107 -3.36 -3.02 -11.52
N ASN A 108 -3.12 -3.03 -12.83
CA ASN A 108 -2.23 -3.94 -13.53
C ASN A 108 -0.83 -3.35 -13.82
N TRP A 109 -0.38 -2.38 -13.02
CA TRP A 109 0.94 -1.72 -13.18
C TRP A 109 2.09 -2.72 -13.38
N LYS A 110 2.08 -3.87 -12.70
CA LYS A 110 3.08 -4.93 -12.88
C LYS A 110 3.21 -5.38 -14.33
N GLU A 111 2.08 -5.68 -14.97
CA GLU A 111 2.04 -6.12 -16.37
C GLU A 111 2.51 -5.01 -17.31
N LEU A 112 2.08 -3.77 -17.05
CA LEU A 112 2.45 -2.60 -17.85
C LEU A 112 3.96 -2.31 -17.80
N HIS A 113 4.61 -2.64 -16.69
CA HIS A 113 6.05 -2.47 -16.48
C HIS A 113 6.86 -3.76 -16.71
N GLY A 114 6.23 -4.86 -17.15
CA GLY A 114 6.90 -6.13 -17.45
C GLY A 114 7.48 -6.85 -16.21
N ILE A 115 6.87 -6.67 -15.04
CA ILE A 115 7.29 -7.25 -13.76
C ILE A 115 6.38 -8.45 -13.43
N GLU A 116 6.98 -9.63 -13.21
CA GLU A 116 6.29 -10.82 -12.67
C GLU A 116 6.06 -10.69 -11.14
#